data_AF-A0A0F9NZW8-F1
#
_entry.id   AF-A0A0F9NZW8-F1
#
_cell.length_a   1.000
_cell.length_b   1.000
_cell.length_c   1.000
_cell.angle_alpha   90.00
_cell.angle_beta   90.00
_cell.angle_gamma   90.00
#
_symmetry.space_group_name_H-M   'P 1'
#
loop_
_entity.id
_entity.type
_entity.pdbx_description
1 polymer ?
#
loop_
_entity_poly.entity_id
_entity_poly.type
_entity_poly.pdbx_seq_one_letter_code
_entity_poly.pdbx_strand_id
1 'polypeptide(L)'
;MADCLPGQVLTRQDKFDFAPRLAAGIVRFHGDLLDEIAADRTGRLGAVLDMAALRDGIDRMRRNPAAFPGREAMMIWRVAGLHLLPGVAPGGRAAAA
;
A
#
# COMPACT_ATOMS: atom_id res chain seq x y z
N MET A 1 -9.03 -0.30 19.73
CA MET A 1 -9.18 0.12 18.32
C MET A 1 -10.58 -0.07 17.79
N ALA A 2 -11.33 -1.12 18.19
CA ALA A 2 -12.74 -1.23 17.80
C ALA A 2 -13.57 -0.01 18.30
N ASP A 3 -13.23 0.52 19.48
CA ASP A 3 -13.98 1.64 20.09
C ASP A 3 -13.71 3.01 19.46
N CYS A 4 -12.73 3.13 18.54
CA CYS A 4 -12.49 4.40 17.85
C CYS A 4 -13.35 4.60 16.60
N LEU A 5 -14.16 3.61 16.24
CA LEU A 5 -15.06 3.67 15.08
C LEU A 5 -16.49 3.27 15.50
N PRO A 6 -17.53 3.92 14.96
CA PRO A 6 -18.91 3.49 15.17
C PRO A 6 -19.11 2.03 14.75
N GLY A 7 -19.94 1.28 15.49
CA GLY A 7 -20.21 -0.13 15.20
C GLY A 7 -20.67 -0.39 13.76
N GLN A 8 -21.41 0.54 13.15
CA GLN A 8 -21.84 0.42 11.73
C GLN A 8 -20.66 0.48 10.74
N VAL A 9 -19.59 1.21 11.09
CA VAL A 9 -18.35 1.24 10.29
C VAL A 9 -17.59 -0.07 10.43
N LEU A 10 -17.67 -0.73 11.59
CA LEU A 10 -17.00 -2.00 11.82
C LEU A 10 -17.60 -3.14 10.98
N THR A 11 -18.91 -3.13 10.75
CA THR A 11 -19.65 -4.20 10.05
C THR A 11 -19.67 -4.05 8.52
N ARG A 12 -19.26 -2.90 7.97
CA ARG A 12 -19.14 -2.72 6.51
C ARG A 12 -18.02 -3.58 5.94
N GLN A 13 -18.31 -4.39 4.92
CA GLN A 13 -17.29 -5.19 4.24
C GLN A 13 -16.39 -4.34 3.32
N ASP A 14 -16.96 -3.29 2.72
CA ASP A 14 -16.28 -2.48 1.70
C ASP A 14 -15.95 -1.08 2.22
N LYS A 15 -15.06 -0.99 3.22
CA LYS A 15 -14.66 0.26 3.88
C LYS A 15 -13.70 1.10 3.02
N PHE A 16 -14.10 1.39 1.79
CA PHE A 16 -13.29 2.14 0.82
C PHE A 16 -13.77 3.58 0.63
N ASP A 17 -14.74 4.04 1.44
CA ASP A 17 -15.31 5.39 1.36
C ASP A 17 -14.26 6.51 1.47
N PHE A 18 -13.14 6.24 2.14
CA PHE A 18 -12.02 7.17 2.31
C PHE A 18 -10.93 7.02 1.25
N ALA A 19 -11.03 6.03 0.38
CA ALA A 19 -9.92 5.66 -0.48
C ALA A 19 -9.53 6.71 -1.52
N PRO A 20 -10.44 7.52 -2.10
CA PRO A 20 -10.06 8.68 -2.91
C PRO A 20 -9.17 9.68 -2.15
N ARG A 21 -9.49 9.94 -0.87
CA ARG A 21 -8.68 10.82 -0.01
C ARG A 21 -7.36 10.17 0.38
N LEU A 22 -7.36 8.84 0.60
CA LEU A 22 -6.16 8.07 0.89
C LEU A 22 -5.18 8.10 -0.29
N ALA A 23 -5.64 7.78 -1.51
CA ALA A 23 -4.82 7.81 -2.71
C ALA A 23 -4.21 9.20 -2.95
N ALA A 24 -5.03 10.25 -2.83
CA ALA A 24 -4.54 11.63 -2.92
C ALA A 24 -3.52 11.98 -1.84
N GLY A 25 -3.75 11.54 -0.59
CA GLY A 25 -2.82 11.73 0.52
C GLY A 25 -1.49 11.00 0.29
N ILE A 26 -1.54 9.74 -0.15
CA ILE A 26 -0.34 8.94 -0.47
C ILE A 26 0.48 9.62 -1.56
N VAL A 27 -0.15 10.02 -2.67
CA VAL A 27 0.56 10.69 -3.77
C VAL A 27 1.17 12.02 -3.30
N ARG A 28 0.41 12.82 -2.52
CA ARG A 28 0.85 14.15 -2.08
C ARG A 28 1.98 14.11 -1.04
N PHE A 29 1.91 13.19 -0.09
CA PHE A 29 2.79 13.20 1.09
C PHE A 29 3.82 12.07 1.11
N HIS A 30 3.65 11.05 0.27
CA HIS A 30 4.48 9.84 0.27
C HIS A 30 4.95 9.48 -1.15
N GLY A 31 5.11 10.46 -2.03
CA GLY A 31 5.61 10.27 -3.40
C GLY A 31 6.94 9.52 -3.46
N ASP A 32 7.88 9.90 -2.60
CA ASP A 32 9.21 9.25 -2.51
C ASP A 32 9.09 7.77 -2.14
N LEU A 33 8.23 7.43 -1.18
CA LEU A 33 7.98 6.04 -0.78
C LEU A 33 7.43 5.21 -1.95
N LEU A 34 6.57 5.79 -2.80
CA LEU A 34 6.10 5.12 -4.01
C LEU A 34 7.25 4.86 -4.99
N ASP A 35 8.19 5.79 -5.14
CA ASP A 35 9.37 5.57 -5.98
C ASP A 35 10.29 4.49 -5.41
N GLU A 36 10.46 4.43 -4.09
CA GLU A 36 11.23 3.37 -3.44
C GLU A 36 10.64 1.98 -3.67
N ILE A 37 9.32 1.88 -3.53
CA ILE A 37 8.55 0.66 -3.76
C ILE A 37 8.62 0.27 -5.24
N ALA A 38 8.41 1.21 -6.16
CA ALA A 38 8.45 0.99 -7.61
C ALA A 38 9.84 0.52 -8.08
N ALA A 39 10.90 1.03 -7.44
CA ALA A 39 12.28 0.62 -7.70
C ALA A 39 12.66 -0.69 -6.99
N ASP A 40 11.81 -1.23 -6.11
CA ASP A 40 12.14 -2.31 -5.18
C ASP A 40 13.50 -2.08 -4.51
N ARG A 41 13.71 -0.92 -3.87
CA ARG A 41 15.03 -0.56 -3.30
C ARG A 41 15.58 -1.59 -2.30
N THR A 42 14.71 -2.38 -1.70
CA THR A 42 15.12 -3.45 -0.78
C THR A 42 15.40 -4.78 -1.48
N GLY A 43 14.99 -4.95 -2.74
CA GLY A 43 15.10 -6.19 -3.51
C GLY A 43 14.18 -7.31 -3.03
N ARG A 44 13.21 -7.01 -2.15
CA ARG A 44 12.38 -7.99 -1.45
C ARG A 44 11.00 -8.11 -2.06
N LEU A 45 10.49 -7.03 -2.64
CA LEU A 45 9.14 -6.99 -3.19
C LEU A 45 9.05 -7.84 -4.45
N GLY A 46 10.06 -7.79 -5.32
CA GLY A 46 10.06 -8.54 -6.58
C GLY A 46 10.11 -10.06 -6.41
N ALA A 47 10.42 -10.57 -5.22
CA ALA A 47 10.39 -11.99 -4.94
C ALA A 47 8.97 -12.53 -4.63
N VAL A 48 8.02 -11.64 -4.31
CA VAL A 48 6.65 -12.02 -3.91
C VAL A 48 5.55 -11.26 -4.66
N LEU A 49 5.90 -10.19 -5.38
CA LEU A 49 4.97 -9.33 -6.11
C LEU A 49 5.33 -9.26 -7.60
N ASP A 50 4.31 -9.10 -8.43
CA ASP A 50 4.47 -8.61 -9.79
C ASP A 50 4.81 -7.11 -9.77
N MET A 51 6.10 -6.81 -9.98
CA MET A 51 6.60 -5.44 -9.96
C MET A 51 6.17 -4.61 -11.17
N ALA A 52 5.77 -5.23 -12.27
CA ALA A 52 5.27 -4.49 -13.43
C ALA A 52 3.84 -4.02 -13.16
N ALA A 53 2.98 -4.90 -12.65
CA ALA A 53 1.62 -4.56 -12.25
C ALA A 53 1.60 -3.50 -11.12
N LEU A 54 2.52 -3.61 -10.16
CA LEU A 54 2.65 -2.62 -9.09
C LEU A 54 3.03 -1.24 -9.62
N ARG A 55 3.99 -1.16 -10.55
CA ARG A 55 4.40 0.10 -11.19
C ARG A 55 3.25 0.74 -11.96
N ASP A 56 2.53 -0.03 -12.77
CA ASP A 56 1.35 0.49 -13.47
C ASP A 56 0.28 0.99 -12.50
N GLY A 57 0.03 0.26 -11.40
CA GLY A 57 -0.88 0.68 -10.35
C GLY A 57 -0.48 2.02 -9.71
N ILE A 58 0.81 2.21 -9.40
CA ILE A 58 1.36 3.46 -8.88
C ILE A 58 1.20 4.59 -9.89
N ASP A 59 1.49 4.36 -11.16
CA ASP A 59 1.36 5.36 -12.21
C ASP A 59 -0.10 5.77 -12.44
N ARG A 60 -1.02 4.79 -12.45
CA ARG A 60 -2.47 5.05 -12.50
C ARG A 60 -2.93 5.89 -11.32
N MET A 61 -2.46 5.56 -10.11
CA MET A 61 -2.78 6.32 -8.90
C MET A 61 -2.25 7.75 -8.97
N ARG A 62 -1.03 7.96 -9.49
CA ARG A 62 -0.44 9.30 -9.68
C ARG A 62 -1.20 10.14 -10.70
N ARG A 63 -1.66 9.54 -11.81
CA ARG A 63 -2.40 10.24 -12.87
C ARG A 63 -3.77 10.73 -12.42
N ASN A 64 -4.50 9.93 -11.65
CA ASN A 64 -5.83 10.30 -11.18
C ASN A 64 -6.14 9.74 -9.79
N PRO A 65 -5.56 10.32 -8.73
CA PRO A 65 -5.73 9.80 -7.37
C PRO A 65 -7.18 9.89 -6.87
N ALA A 66 -7.93 10.89 -7.32
CA ALA A 66 -9.31 11.11 -6.88
C ALA A 66 -10.29 10.04 -7.38
N ALA A 67 -10.01 9.42 -8.53
CA ALA A 67 -10.81 8.33 -9.09
C ALA A 67 -10.16 6.96 -8.89
N PHE A 68 -9.06 6.86 -8.14
CA PHE A 68 -8.32 5.62 -8.01
C PHE A 68 -9.11 4.58 -7.19
N PRO A 69 -9.22 3.32 -7.65
CA PRO A 69 -10.05 2.32 -6.99
C PRO A 69 -9.58 2.03 -5.56
N GLY A 70 -10.51 2.06 -4.60
CA GLY A 70 -10.11 2.04 -3.21
C GLY A 70 -9.48 0.74 -2.72
N ARG A 71 -9.90 -0.38 -3.29
CA ARG A 71 -9.24 -1.68 -3.07
C ARG A 71 -7.78 -1.64 -3.54
N GLU A 72 -7.50 -1.05 -4.70
CA GLU A 72 -6.13 -0.92 -5.22
C GLU A 72 -5.30 0.03 -4.34
N ALA A 73 -5.87 1.15 -3.88
CA ALA A 73 -5.20 2.07 -2.96
C ALA A 73 -4.76 1.37 -1.65
N MET A 74 -5.63 0.54 -1.09
CA MET A 74 -5.33 -0.25 0.11
C MET A 74 -4.26 -1.32 -0.16
N MET A 75 -4.21 -1.89 -1.37
CA MET A 75 -3.16 -2.84 -1.75
C MET A 75 -1.80 -2.15 -1.84
N ILE A 76 -1.72 -0.97 -2.48
CA ILE A 76 -0.49 -0.18 -2.53
C ILE A 76 -0.03 0.20 -1.10
N TRP A 77 -0.96 0.60 -0.23
CA TRP A 77 -0.64 0.87 1.18
C TRP A 77 -0.08 -0.35 1.92
N ARG A 78 -0.59 -1.56 1.65
CA ARG A 78 -0.03 -2.80 2.22
C ARG A 78 1.37 -3.10 1.70
N VAL A 79 1.61 -2.87 0.41
CA VAL A 79 2.96 -3.00 -0.18
C VAL A 79 3.93 -2.03 0.46
N ALA A 80 3.51 -0.80 0.74
CA ALA A 80 4.31 0.15 1.51
C ALA A 80 4.64 -0.37 2.91
N GLY A 81 3.67 -0.99 3.59
CA GLY A 81 3.91 -1.70 4.85
C GLY A 81 4.99 -2.79 4.73
N LEU A 82 4.93 -3.62 3.69
CA LEU A 82 5.94 -4.66 3.42
C LEU A 82 7.33 -4.08 3.15
N HIS A 83 7.41 -2.99 2.40
CA HIS A 83 8.66 -2.27 2.12
C HIS A 83 9.30 -1.75 3.41
N LEU A 84 8.49 -1.22 4.32
CA LEU A 84 8.94 -0.63 5.59
C LEU A 84 9.23 -1.66 6.69
N LEU A 85 8.71 -2.89 6.58
CA LEU A 85 8.95 -3.93 7.58
C LEU A 85 10.42 -4.38 7.58
N PRO A 86 11.11 -4.36 8.73
CA PRO A 86 12.40 -5.02 8.88
C PRO A 86 12.21 -6.54 8.72
N GLY A 87 13.03 -7.20 7.91
CA GLY A 87 13.20 -8.66 7.98
C GLY A 87 12.30 -9.56 7.10
N VAL A 88 11.52 -9.05 6.15
CA VAL A 88 10.85 -9.92 5.15
C VAL A 88 11.85 -10.38 4.08
N ALA A 89 12.75 -11.29 4.42
CA ALA A 89 13.52 -12.03 3.42
C ALA A 89 12.56 -12.95 2.64
N PRO A 90 12.73 -13.11 1.31
CA PRO A 90 11.96 -14.10 0.57
C PRO A 90 12.43 -15.49 0.98
N GLY A 91 11.68 -16.10 1.90
CA GLY A 91 11.97 -17.42 2.46
C GLY A 91 12.94 -17.41 3.63
N GLY A 92 12.44 -17.68 4.84
CA GLY A 92 13.23 -18.23 5.93
C GLY A 92 13.67 -17.25 7.02
N ARG A 93 13.05 -17.41 8.19
CA ARG A 93 13.44 -16.95 9.54
C ARG A 93 13.63 -15.43 9.72
N ALA A 94 12.67 -14.86 10.43
CA ALA A 94 12.83 -13.56 11.07
C ALA A 94 14.13 -13.55 11.89
N ALA A 95 15.03 -12.62 11.56
CA ALA A 95 16.19 -12.32 12.38
C ALA A 95 15.68 -11.66 13.67
N ALA A 96 15.84 -12.36 14.79
CA ALA A 96 15.72 -11.77 16.11
C ALA A 96 16.93 -10.85 16.34
N ALA A 97 16.66 -9.62 16.75
CA ALA A 97 17.61 -8.75 17.43
C ALA A 97 16.87 -8.12 18.62
#